data_AF-A0A2R2IX80-F1
#
_entry.id   AF-A0A2R2IX80-F1
#
_cell.length_a   1.000
_cell.length_b   1.000
_cell.length_c   1.000
_cell.angle_alpha   90.00
_cell.angle_beta   90.00
_cell.angle_gamma   90.00
#
_symmetry.space_group_name_H-M   'P 1'
#
loop_
_entity.id
_entity.type
_entity.pdbx_description
1 polymer ?
#
loop_
_entity_poly.entity_id
_entity_poly.type
_entity_poly.pdbx_seq_one_letter_code
_entity_poly.pdbx_strand_id
1 'polypeptide(L)' 'MKQQRFDIDLDKHYNATVVIACEECGRETRQHLRTIVPDHPLQCSCGADISMAAPDIQKAERQADAIRQSYRIH' A
#
# COMPACT_ATOMS: atom_id res chain seq x y z
N MET A 1 0.25 -20.21 3.94
CA MET A 1 0.69 -19.05 3.12
C MET A 1 0.35 -17.80 3.93
N LYS A 2 1.35 -17.04 4.38
CA LYS A 2 1.12 -15.76 5.03
C LYS A 2 0.67 -14.80 3.90
N GLN A 3 -0.53 -14.24 4.02
CA GLN A 3 -0.97 -13.20 3.10
C GLN A 3 -0.25 -11.92 3.52
N GLN A 4 0.54 -11.34 2.62
CA GLN A 4 1.00 -9.97 2.79
C GLN A 4 -0.22 -9.09 3.04
N ARG A 5 -0.18 -8.37 4.17
CA ARG A 5 -1.28 -7.52 4.60
C ARG A 5 -0.99 -6.13 4.07
N PHE A 6 -1.83 -5.70 3.12
CA PHE A 6 -1.82 -4.36 2.57
C PHE A 6 -2.93 -3.57 3.25
N ASP A 7 -2.57 -2.58 4.05
CA ASP A 7 -3.50 -1.64 4.65
C ASP A 7 -3.47 -0.31 3.89
N ILE A 8 -4.59 0.40 3.82
CA ILE A 8 -4.72 1.65 3.06
C ILE A 8 -5.11 2.75 4.02
N ASP A 9 -4.20 3.70 4.17
CA ASP A 9 -4.38 4.92 4.95
C ASP A 9 -4.56 6.11 4.01
N LEU A 10 -5.42 7.05 4.40
CA LEU A 10 -5.56 8.32 3.70
C LEU A 10 -5.12 9.45 4.62
N ASP A 11 -4.14 10.22 4.15
CA ASP A 11 -3.69 11.42 4.85
C ASP A 11 -4.80 12.51 4.87
N LYS A 12 -4.60 13.56 5.67
CA LYS A 12 -5.52 14.71 5.76
C LYS A 12 -5.78 15.44 4.43
N HIS A 13 -4.95 15.22 3.40
CA HIS A 13 -5.17 15.72 2.03
C HIS A 13 -5.65 14.62 1.08
N TYR A 14 -6.11 13.49 1.59
CA TYR A 14 -6.69 12.38 0.82
C TYR A 14 -5.69 11.69 -0.12
N ASN A 15 -4.40 11.77 0.23
CA ASN A 15 -3.36 10.98 -0.42
C ASN A 15 -3.40 9.56 0.13
N ALA A 16 -3.66 8.60 -0.77
CA ALA A 16 -3.64 7.19 -0.44
C ALA A 16 -2.20 6.72 -0.19
N THR A 17 -1.99 6.14 0.98
CA THR A 17 -0.73 5.56 1.42
C THR A 17 -0.99 4.11 1.74
N VAL A 18 -0.29 3.20 1.07
CA VAL A 18 -0.33 1.79 1.43
C VAL A 18 0.69 1.53 2.54
N VAL A 19 0.26 0.75 3.51
CA VAL A 19 1.10 0.22 4.58
C VAL A 19 1.29 -1.27 4.29
N ILE A 20 2.54 -1.66 4.10
CA ILE A 20 2.93 -3.03 3.75
C ILE A 20 3.76 -3.59 4.90
N ALA A 21 3.27 -4.64 5.55
CA ALA A 21 4.03 -5.32 6.59
C ALA A 21 5.08 -6.25 5.95
N CYS A 22 6.35 -6.03 6.30
CA CYS A 22 7.44 -6.92 5.92
C CYS A 22 7.27 -8.27 6.61
N GLU A 23 7.27 -9.36 5.85
CA GLU A 23 7.10 -10.71 6.41
C GLU A 23 8.34 -11.22 7.15
N GLU A 24 9.51 -10.63 6.87
CA GLU A 24 10.78 -11.00 7.51
C GLU A 24 10.97 -10.33 8.88
N CYS A 25 10.86 -9.00 8.92
CA CYS A 25 11.11 -8.25 10.15
C CYS A 25 9.84 -7.75 10.88
N GLY A 26 8.66 -7.93 10.28
CA GLY A 26 7.39 -7.44 10.81
C GLY A 26 7.21 -5.92 10.75
N ARG A 27 8.18 -5.17 10.20
CA ARG A 27 8.10 -3.71 10.09
C ARG A 27 7.15 -3.30 8.99
N GLU A 28 6.39 -2.25 9.26
CA GLU A 28 5.48 -1.65 8.32
C GLU A 28 6.22 -0.63 7.45
N THR A 29 6.13 -0.79 6.14
CA THR A 29 6.64 0.15 5.14
C THR A 29 5.48 0.95 4.59
N ARG A 30 5.56 2.27 4.66
CA ARG A 30 4.51 3.17 4.18
C ARG A 30 4.96 3.81 2.89
N GLN A 31 4.18 3.65 1.83
CA GLN A 31 4.47 4.26 0.54
C GLN A 31 3.21 4.86 -0.07
N HIS A 32 3.34 5.99 -0.73
CA HIS A 32 2.22 6.58 -1.44
C HIS A 32 1.82 5.67 -2.60
N LEU A 33 0.53 5.32 -2.66
CA LEU A 33 0.01 4.37 -3.65
C LEU A 33 0.33 4.82 -5.08
N ARG A 34 0.21 6.13 -5.36
CA ARG A 34 0.54 6.75 -6.66
C ARG A 34 2.01 6.62 -7.09
N THR A 35 2.92 6.30 -6.15
CA THR A 35 4.36 6.17 -6.40
C THR A 35 4.80 4.73 -6.52
N ILE A 36 3.91 3.78 -6.25
CA ILE A 36 4.23 2.35 -6.31
C ILE A 36 4.10 1.89 -7.74
N VAL A 37 5.17 1.26 -8.22
CA VAL A 37 5.22 0.65 -9.53
C VAL A 37 4.93 -0.85 -9.35
N PRO A 38 4.01 -1.43 -10.13
CA PRO A 38 3.77 -2.87 -10.11
C PRO A 38 5.04 -3.65 -10.38
N ASP A 39 5.22 -4.75 -9.66
CA ASP A 39 6.36 -5.66 -9.82
C ASP A 39 7.72 -4.99 -9.56
N HIS A 40 7.73 -3.80 -8.96
CA HIS A 40 8.95 -3.14 -8.53
C HIS A 40 9.23 -3.48 -7.06
N PRO A 41 10.43 -3.99 -6.73
CA PRO A 41 10.78 -4.30 -5.36
C PRO A 41 10.96 -3.01 -4.55
N LEU A 42 10.20 -2.89 -3.48
CA LEU A 42 10.39 -1.90 -2.43
C LEU A 42 11.33 -2.47 -1.39
N GLN A 43 12.38 -1.72 -1.06
CA GLN A 43 13.36 -2.19 -0.08
C GLN A 43 12.87 -1.89 1.35
N CYS A 44 12.67 -2.93 2.14
CA CYS A 44 12.42 -2.77 3.56
C CYS A 44 13.70 -2.32 4.29
N SER A 45 13.56 -1.61 5.41
CA SER A 45 14.72 -1.21 6.23
C SER A 45 15.53 -2.38 6.78
N CYS A 46 15.01 -3.60 6.77
CA CYS A 46 15.76 -4.80 7.14
C CYS A 46 16.57 -5.41 5.98
N GLY A 47 16.44 -4.88 4.76
CA GLY A 47 17.08 -5.41 3.55
C GLY A 47 16.21 -6.41 2.75
N ALA A 48 14.99 -6.69 3.21
CA ALA A 48 14.03 -7.54 2.50
C ALA A 48 13.42 -6.82 1.30
N ASP A 49 13.22 -7.53 0.20
CA ASP A 49 12.46 -7.03 -0.95
C ASP A 49 10.96 -7.26 -0.75
N ILE A 50 10.19 -6.19 -0.90
CA ILE A 50 8.73 -6.18 -0.81
C ILE A 50 8.18 -5.77 -2.17
N SER A 51 7.62 -6.72 -2.91
CA SER A 51 6.95 -6.42 -4.17
C SER A 51 5.44 -6.40 -3.99
N MET A 52 4.77 -5.41 -4.59
CA MET A 52 3.32 -5.45 -4.79
C MET A 52 3.03 -5.83 -6.24
N ALA A 53 2.19 -6.84 -6.43
CA ALA A 53 1.72 -7.22 -7.75
C ALA A 53 0.69 -6.19 -8.27
N ALA A 54 0.61 -6.03 -9.59
CA ALA A 54 -0.40 -5.19 -10.23
C ALA A 54 -1.84 -5.39 -9.71
N PRO A 55 -2.37 -6.62 -9.52
CA PRO A 55 -3.73 -6.80 -8.99
C PRO A 55 -3.93 -6.28 -7.56
N ASP A 56 -2.90 -6.35 -6.72
CA ASP A 56 -2.95 -5.83 -5.34
C ASP A 56 -2.95 -4.30 -5.33
N ILE A 57 -2.17 -3.67 -6.22
CA ILE A 57 -2.19 -2.23 -6.44
C ILE A 57 -3.59 -1.77 -6.89
N GLN A 58 -4.18 -2.44 -7.89
CA GLN A 58 -5.53 -2.10 -8.34
C GLN A 58 -6.60 -2.28 -7.25
N LYS A 59 -6.43 -3.25 -6.36
CA LYS A 59 -7.33 -3.45 -5.21
C LYS A 59 -7.15 -2.33 -4.18
N ALA A 60 -5.91 -1.95 -3.90
CA ALA A 60 -5.57 -0.81 -3.04
C ALA A 60 -6.12 0.52 -3.59
N GLU A 61 -6.04 0.74 -4.90
CA GLU A 61 -6.59 1.93 -5.56
C GLU A 61 -8.10 1.99 -5.44
N ARG A 62 -8.79 0.87 -5.67
CA ARG A 62 -10.25 0.78 -5.48
C ARG A 62 -10.67 1.00 -4.03
N GLN A 63 -9.90 0.49 -3.07
CA GLN A 63 -10.18 0.75 -1.65
C GLN A 63 -9.97 2.22 -1.31
N ALA A 64 -8.88 2.84 -1.77
CA ALA A 64 -8.63 4.26 -1.58
C ALA A 64 -9.74 5.12 -2.18
N ASP A 65 -10.22 4.79 -3.39
CA ASP A 65 -11.33 5.48 -4.04
C ASP A 65 -12.64 5.31 -3.25
N ALA A 66 -12.95 4.08 -2.81
CA ALA A 66 -14.14 3.83 -1.98
C ALA A 66 -14.10 4.62 -0.66
N ILE A 67 -12.93 4.73 -0.03
CA ILE A 67 -12.78 5.54 1.17
C ILE A 67 -12.93 7.03 0.83
N ARG A 68 -12.35 7.53 -0.26
CA ARG A 68 -12.55 8.93 -0.71
C ARG A 68 -14.02 9.27 -0.95
N GLN A 69 -14.75 8.37 -1.61
CA GLN A 69 -16.20 8.49 -1.81
C GLN A 69 -16.96 8.52 -0.47
N SER A 70 -16.55 7.70 0.50
CA SER A 70 -17.16 7.70 1.84
C SER A 70 -16.98 9.03 2.59
N TYR A 71 -15.86 9.71 2.36
CA TYR A 71 -15.57 11.04 2.89
C TYR A 71 -16.15 12.19 2.05
N ARG A 72 -16.92 11.89 0.98
CA ARG A 72 -17.50 12.88 0.03
C ARG A 72 -16.47 13.82 -0.60
N ILE A 73 -15.27 13.32 -0.83
CA ILE A 73 -14.24 14.07 -1.56
C ILE A 73 -14.52 13.86 -3.04
N HIS A 74 -14.86 14.94 -3.73
CA HIS A 74 -15.11 14.99 -5.17
C HIS A 74 -13.84 15.35 -5.95
#